data_AF-A0A7X8G5H2-F1
#
_entry.id   AF-A0A7X8G5H2-F1
#
_cell.length_a   1.000
_cell.length_b   1.000
_cell.length_c   1.000
_cell.angle_alpha   90.00
_cell.angle_beta   90.00
_cell.angle_gamma   90.00
#
_symmetry.space_group_name_H-M   'P 1'
#
loop_
_entity.id
_entity.type
_entity.pdbx_description
1 polymer ?
#
loop_
_entity_poly.entity_id
_entity_poly.type
_entity_poly.pdbx_seq_one_letter_code
_entity_poly.pdbx_strand_id
1 'polypeptide(L)'
;MNRNLFHNWLRSFKKLDTTTSNARTSNCARIEKYYDDLDQLYNTDRCTNLIEQFGYSTTDKKLNREPLHKIPIDGDLYTGTHTLEPAVKLYIEFRDNAIIEELEYIGEHFINIPEG
;
A
#
# COMPACT_ATOMS: atom_id res chain seq x y z
N MET A 1 -1.49 -5.20 6.43
CA MET A 1 -0.96 -5.86 5.23
C MET A 1 0.16 -6.84 5.56
N ASN A 2 0.19 -7.96 4.81
CA ASN A 2 1.35 -8.84 4.78
C ASN A 2 2.55 -8.18 4.06
N ARG A 3 3.39 -7.50 4.83
CA ARG A 3 4.50 -6.68 4.33
C ARG A 3 5.53 -7.49 3.54
N ASN A 4 5.83 -8.72 3.98
CA ASN A 4 6.81 -9.58 3.33
C ASN A 4 6.30 -10.05 1.97
N LEU A 5 5.04 -10.47 1.90
CA LEU A 5 4.44 -10.92 0.65
C LEU A 5 4.35 -9.78 -0.37
N PHE A 6 3.90 -8.61 0.07
CA PHE A 6 3.87 -7.40 -0.77
C PHE A 6 5.26 -7.02 -1.27
N HIS A 7 6.26 -6.95 -0.37
CA HIS A 7 7.64 -6.65 -0.74
C HIS A 7 8.21 -7.65 -1.76
N ASN A 8 7.96 -8.94 -1.56
CA ASN A 8 8.40 -9.97 -2.49
C ASN A 8 7.69 -9.89 -3.84
N TRP A 9 6.40 -9.54 -3.85
CA TRP A 9 5.65 -9.31 -5.08
C TRP A 9 6.19 -8.12 -5.88
N LEU A 10 6.52 -7.00 -5.21
CA LEU A 10 7.15 -5.83 -5.86
C LEU A 10 8.46 -6.20 -6.56
N ARG A 11 9.29 -7.03 -5.94
CA ARG A 11 10.56 -7.48 -6.53
C ARG A 11 10.36 -8.52 -7.63
N SER A 12 9.45 -9.46 -7.43
CA SER A 12 9.30 -10.63 -8.30
C SER A 12 8.45 -10.34 -9.54
N PHE A 13 7.36 -9.60 -9.37
CA PHE A 13 6.40 -9.30 -10.44
C PHE A 13 6.63 -7.91 -11.02
N LYS A 14 6.76 -6.87 -10.19
CA LYS A 14 7.01 -5.49 -10.69
C LYS A 14 8.47 -5.23 -11.04
N LYS A 15 9.38 -6.18 -10.76
CA LYS A 15 10.82 -6.10 -11.04
C LYS A 15 11.48 -4.83 -10.48
N LEU A 16 10.96 -4.32 -9.37
CA LEU A 16 11.53 -3.15 -8.70
C LEU A 16 12.80 -3.54 -7.94
N ASP A 17 13.73 -2.60 -7.81
CA ASP A 17 14.91 -2.79 -6.99
C ASP A 17 14.54 -2.83 -5.49
N THR A 18 15.47 -3.33 -4.67
CA THR A 18 15.26 -3.51 -3.23
C THR A 18 15.01 -2.17 -2.52
N THR A 19 15.69 -1.09 -2.92
CA THR A 19 15.52 0.23 -2.29
C THR A 19 14.13 0.77 -2.56
N THR A 20 13.68 0.74 -3.83
CA THR A 20 12.32 1.16 -4.18
C THR A 20 11.26 0.29 -3.51
N SER A 21 11.47 -1.03 -3.47
CA SER A 21 10.54 -1.97 -2.82
C SER A 21 10.40 -1.70 -1.31
N ASN A 22 11.52 -1.45 -0.63
CA ASN A 22 11.53 -1.06 0.78
C ASN A 22 10.82 0.28 1.00
N ALA A 23 11.03 1.26 0.11
CA ALA A 23 10.37 2.56 0.20
C ALA A 23 8.84 2.43 0.06
N ARG A 24 8.35 1.66 -0.92
CA ARG A 24 6.90 1.43 -1.09
C ARG A 24 6.28 0.68 0.09
N THR A 25 6.98 -0.34 0.60
CA THR A 25 6.53 -1.08 1.79
C THR A 25 6.47 -0.18 3.02
N SER A 26 7.47 0.68 3.21
CA SER A 26 7.52 1.66 4.30
C SER A 26 6.43 2.73 4.17
N ASN A 27 6.13 3.18 2.96
CA ASN A 27 5.04 4.11 2.70
C ASN A 27 3.69 3.50 3.10
N CYS A 28 3.41 2.26 2.70
CA CYS A 28 2.22 1.53 3.12
C CYS A 28 2.14 1.41 4.65
N ALA A 29 3.23 1.03 5.31
CA ALA A 29 3.27 0.93 6.79
C ALA A 29 3.01 2.28 7.47
N ARG A 30 3.45 3.39 6.87
CA ARG A 30 3.13 4.74 7.37
C ARG A 30 1.64 5.04 7.22
N ILE A 31 1.01 4.61 6.14
CA ILE A 31 -0.44 4.80 5.93
C ILE A 31 -1.23 4.03 6.99
N GLU A 32 -0.90 2.76 7.22
CA GLU A 32 -1.53 1.92 8.26
C GLU A 32 -1.44 2.53 9.66
N LYS A 33 -0.41 3.34 9.94
CA LYS A 33 -0.25 4.01 11.24
C LYS A 33 -1.31 5.09 11.52
N TYR A 34 -1.86 5.72 10.48
CA TYR A 34 -2.81 6.84 10.61
C TYR A 34 -4.24 6.47 10.18
N TYR A 35 -4.38 5.31 9.56
CA TYR A 35 -5.63 4.72 9.12
C TYR A 35 -5.79 3.36 9.81
N ASP A 36 -6.37 2.40 9.09
CA ASP A 36 -6.46 1.00 9.49
C ASP A 36 -5.49 0.15 8.66
N ASP A 37 -5.47 -1.15 8.94
CA ASP A 37 -4.70 -2.11 8.16
C ASP A 37 -5.14 -2.11 6.69
N LEU A 38 -4.18 -2.05 5.76
CA LEU A 38 -4.50 -2.00 4.34
C LEU A 38 -5.24 -3.25 3.83
N ASP A 39 -5.06 -4.42 4.47
CA ASP A 39 -5.83 -5.62 4.13
C ASP A 39 -7.31 -5.43 4.47
N GLN A 40 -7.60 -4.80 5.61
CA GLN A 40 -8.97 -4.51 6.06
C GLN A 40 -9.62 -3.43 5.19
N LEU A 41 -8.89 -2.36 4.86
CA LEU A 41 -9.36 -1.31 3.97
C LEU A 41 -9.67 -1.87 2.58
N TYR A 42 -8.81 -2.75 2.06
CA TYR A 42 -9.05 -3.41 0.78
C TYR A 42 -10.30 -4.30 0.82
N ASN A 43 -10.50 -5.06 1.89
CA ASN A 43 -11.67 -5.92 2.04
C ASN A 43 -12.97 -5.12 2.22
N THR A 44 -12.89 -3.88 2.71
CA THR A 44 -14.06 -3.01 2.94
C THR A 44 -14.53 -2.36 1.64
N ASP A 45 -13.62 -1.71 0.91
CA ASP A 45 -13.98 -0.89 -0.27
C ASP A 45 -12.89 -0.86 -1.35
N ARG A 46 -11.96 -1.83 -1.32
CA ARG A 46 -10.78 -1.90 -2.21
C ARG A 46 -9.89 -0.66 -2.11
N CYS A 47 -9.85 -0.04 -0.93
CA CYS A 47 -9.12 1.20 -0.64
C CYS A 47 -9.61 2.41 -1.46
N THR A 48 -10.84 2.38 -1.98
CA THR A 48 -11.38 3.47 -2.83
C THR A 48 -11.45 4.78 -2.05
N ASN A 49 -12.02 4.78 -0.85
CA ASN A 49 -12.12 5.95 0.01
C ASN A 49 -10.73 6.49 0.39
N LEU A 50 -9.77 5.58 0.61
CA LEU A 50 -8.39 5.97 0.91
C LEU A 50 -7.74 6.69 -0.27
N ILE A 51 -7.92 6.18 -1.51
CA ILE A 51 -7.41 6.84 -2.72
C ILE A 51 -8.02 8.21 -2.94
N GLU A 52 -9.33 8.37 -2.70
CA GLU A 52 -10.00 9.67 -2.79
C GLU A 52 -9.38 10.70 -1.83
N GLN A 53 -9.01 10.28 -0.61
CA GLN A 53 -8.34 11.16 0.36
C GLN A 53 -6.91 11.54 -0.07
N PHE A 54 -6.26 10.74 -0.91
CA PHE A 54 -4.98 11.08 -1.53
C PHE A 54 -5.12 11.92 -2.81
N GLY A 55 -6.34 12.21 -3.26
CA GLY A 55 -6.65 13.09 -4.38
C GLY A 55 -6.34 14.55 -4.08
N TYR A 56 -5.07 14.90 -3.89
CA TYR A 56 -4.61 16.26 -3.64
C TYR A 56 -4.03 16.88 -4.92
N SER A 57 -4.72 17.87 -5.48
CA SER A 57 -4.34 18.46 -6.77
C SER A 57 -3.35 19.62 -6.63
N THR A 58 -2.67 19.96 -7.74
CA THR A 58 -1.85 21.18 -7.82
C THR A 58 -2.67 22.45 -7.63
N THR A 59 -3.96 22.43 -7.96
CA THR A 59 -4.90 23.53 -7.70
C THR A 59 -5.16 23.69 -6.21
N ASP A 60 -5.35 22.59 -5.48
CA ASP A 60 -5.54 22.62 -4.02
C ASP A 60 -4.30 23.17 -3.31
N LYS A 61 -3.10 22.79 -3.78
CA LYS A 61 -1.84 23.39 -3.32
C LYS A 61 -1.79 24.90 -3.54
N LYS A 62 -2.13 25.37 -4.75
CA LYS A 62 -2.16 26.81 -5.07
C LYS A 62 -3.16 27.59 -4.22
N LEU A 63 -4.25 26.93 -3.81
CA LEU A 63 -5.28 27.49 -2.95
C LEU A 63 -5.00 27.30 -1.45
N ASN A 64 -3.83 26.77 -1.07
CA ASN A 64 -3.45 26.44 0.31
C ASN A 64 -4.49 25.57 1.05
N ARG A 65 -5.17 24.69 0.33
CA ARG A 65 -6.10 23.74 0.95
C ARG A 65 -5.33 22.66 1.67
N GLU A 66 -5.85 22.22 2.80
CA GLU A 66 -5.28 21.09 3.53
C GLU A 66 -5.55 19.78 2.77
N PRO A 67 -4.62 18.80 2.82
CA PRO A 67 -4.87 17.46 2.30
C PRO A 67 -6.04 16.82 3.02
N LEU A 68 -6.83 16.01 2.31
CA LEU A 68 -7.96 15.29 2.91
C LEU A 68 -7.49 14.13 3.81
N HIS A 69 -6.23 13.72 3.69
CA HIS A 69 -5.68 12.61 4.45
C HIS A 69 -5.17 13.00 5.85
N LYS A 70 -5.19 12.06 6.79
CA LYS A 70 -4.78 12.27 8.19
C LYS A 70 -3.26 12.20 8.43
N ILE A 71 -2.47 11.89 7.41
CA ILE A 71 -1.04 11.65 7.55
C ILE A 71 -0.30 13.00 7.66
N PRO A 72 0.43 13.26 8.76
CA PRO A 72 1.27 14.45 8.87
C PRO A 72 2.42 14.32 7.86
N ILE A 73 2.59 15.32 7.00
CA ILE A 73 3.71 15.42 6.07
C ILE A 73 4.61 16.54 6.56
N ASP A 74 5.85 16.19 6.89
CA ASP A 74 6.89 17.16 7.19
C ASP A 74 7.55 17.59 5.88
N GLY A 75 7.27 18.82 5.43
CA GLY A 75 7.73 19.36 4.15
C GLY A 75 6.60 19.65 3.15
N ASP A 76 6.87 19.39 1.86
CA ASP A 76 5.92 19.70 0.78
C ASP A 76 4.74 18.72 0.79
N LEU A 77 3.57 19.21 1.20
CA LEU A 77 2.32 18.43 1.26
C LEU A 77 2.02 17.72 -0.05
N TYR A 78 2.17 18.40 -1.18
CA TYR A 78 1.90 17.80 -2.49
C TYR A 78 2.86 16.65 -2.78
N THR A 79 4.16 16.85 -2.57
CA THR A 79 5.17 15.81 -2.81
C THR A 79 4.98 14.61 -1.87
N GLY A 80 4.64 14.87 -0.60
CA GLY A 80 4.36 13.81 0.37
C GLY A 80 3.12 13.00 0.00
N THR A 81 2.01 13.67 -0.36
CA THR A 81 0.77 13.02 -0.81
C THR A 81 1.00 12.19 -2.08
N HIS A 82 1.65 12.77 -3.10
CA HIS A 82 1.99 12.07 -4.35
C HIS A 82 3.00 10.92 -4.18
N THR A 83 3.71 10.84 -3.05
CA THR A 83 4.63 9.73 -2.76
C THR A 83 3.91 8.53 -2.13
N LEU A 84 2.83 8.79 -1.40
CA LEU A 84 2.02 7.78 -0.71
C LEU A 84 0.99 7.14 -1.63
N GLU A 85 0.36 7.93 -2.50
CA GLU A 85 -0.67 7.45 -3.45
C GLU A 85 -0.20 6.27 -4.33
N PRO A 86 1.01 6.28 -4.95
CA PRO A 86 1.48 5.17 -5.76
C PRO A 86 1.70 3.88 -4.95
N ALA A 87 2.00 3.99 -3.66
CA ALA A 87 2.19 2.83 -2.79
C ALA A 87 0.86 2.10 -2.56
N VAL A 88 -0.23 2.85 -2.31
CA VAL A 88 -1.59 2.29 -2.18
C VAL A 88 -2.04 1.65 -3.49
N LYS A 89 -1.81 2.31 -4.63
CA LYS A 89 -2.15 1.76 -5.96
C LYS A 89 -1.42 0.45 -6.25
N LEU A 90 -0.12 0.36 -5.93
CA LEU A 90 0.64 -0.89 -6.06
C LEU A 90 0.10 -1.98 -5.14
N TYR A 91 -0.34 -1.62 -3.94
CA TYR A 91 -0.92 -2.56 -3.00
C TYR A 91 -2.30 -3.08 -3.46
N ILE A 92 -3.15 -2.23 -4.04
CA ILE A 92 -4.39 -2.65 -4.70
C ILE A 92 -4.08 -3.63 -5.84
N GLU A 93 -3.12 -3.30 -6.71
CA GLU A 93 -2.71 -4.18 -7.81
C GLU A 93 -2.16 -5.53 -7.31
N PHE A 94 -1.44 -5.52 -6.18
CA PHE A 94 -0.98 -6.72 -5.51
C PHE A 94 -2.15 -7.62 -5.07
N ARG A 95 -3.16 -7.04 -4.42
CA ARG A 95 -4.36 -7.79 -3.97
C ARG A 95 -5.27 -8.21 -5.11
N ASP A 96 -5.30 -7.47 -6.21
CA ASP A 96 -6.05 -7.81 -7.42
C ASP A 96 -5.40 -8.93 -8.23
N ASN A 97 -4.15 -9.27 -7.95
CA ASN A 97 -3.47 -10.34 -8.62
C ASN A 97 -3.96 -11.68 -8.06
N ALA A 98 -4.79 -12.39 -8.82
CA ALA A 98 -5.40 -13.67 -8.41
C ALA A 98 -4.39 -14.74 -7.94
N ILE A 99 -3.12 -14.65 -8.37
CA ILE A 99 -2.05 -15.56 -7.93
C ILE A 99 -1.72 -15.33 -6.44
N ILE A 100 -1.95 -14.14 -5.90
CA ILE A 100 -1.67 -13.83 -4.49
C ILE A 100 -2.64 -14.56 -3.56
N GLU A 101 -3.93 -14.63 -3.88
CA GLU A 101 -4.89 -15.42 -3.09
C GLU A 101 -4.49 -16.90 -3.06
N GLU A 102 -4.01 -17.44 -4.18
CA GLU A 102 -3.53 -18.82 -4.28
C GLU A 102 -2.23 -19.05 -3.50
N LEU A 103 -1.29 -18.08 -3.54
CA LEU A 103 -0.04 -18.14 -2.76
C LEU A 103 -0.28 -18.00 -1.25
N GLU A 104 -1.24 -17.17 -0.81
CA GLU A 104 -1.65 -17.07 0.59
C GLU A 104 -2.28 -18.39 1.06
N TYR A 105 -3.18 -18.97 0.26
CA TYR A 105 -3.79 -20.27 0.56
C TYR A 105 -2.75 -21.39 0.70
N ILE A 106 -1.81 -21.49 -0.25
CA ILE A 106 -0.70 -22.46 -0.20
C ILE A 106 0.19 -22.19 1.02
N GLY A 107 0.54 -20.93 1.27
CA GLY A 107 1.38 -20.52 2.39
C GLY A 107 0.79 -20.86 3.75
N GLU A 108 -0.53 -20.86 3.91
CA GLU A 108 -1.19 -21.24 5.17
C GLU A 108 -1.36 -22.75 5.33
N HIS A 109 -1.51 -23.49 4.22
CA HIS A 109 -1.83 -24.92 4.24
C HIS A 109 -0.60 -25.84 4.14
N PHE A 110 0.55 -25.36 3.64
CA PHE A 110 1.76 -26.17 3.50
C PHE A 110 2.73 -26.13 4.71
N ILE A 111 2.52 -25.24 5.70
CA ILE A 111 3.37 -25.19 6.92
C ILE A 111 2.90 -26.19 7.99
N ASN A 112 1.84 -26.95 7.72
CA ASN A 112 1.29 -27.97 8.63
C ASN A 112 1.52 -29.41 8.15
N ILE A 113 2.60 -29.70 7.41
CA ILE A 113 3.03 -31.09 7.24
C ILE A 113 3.85 -31.46 8.48
N PRO A 114 3.34 -32.28 9.41
CA PRO A 114 4.17 -32.76 10.51
C PRO A 114 5.26 -33.61 9.88
N GLU A 115 6.53 -33.29 10.20
CA GLU A 115 7.65 -34.15 9.84
C GLU A 115 7.39 -35.53 10.48
N GLY A 116 7.12 -36.51 9.62
CA GLY A 116 6.90 -37.91 10.00
C GLY A 116 8.20 -38.64 10.26
#